data_AF-A0A2V5PJG2-F1
#
_entry.id   AF-A0A2V5PJG2-F1
#
_cell.length_a   1.000
_cell.length_b   1.000
_cell.length_c   1.000
_cell.angle_alpha   90.00
_cell.angle_beta   90.00
_cell.angle_gamma   90.00
#
_symmetry.space_group_name_H-M   'P 1'
#
loop_
_entity.id
_entity.type
_entity.pdbx_description
1 polymer ?
#
loop_
_entity_poly.entity_id
_entity_poly.type
_entity_poly.pdbx_seq_one_letter_code
_entity_poly.pdbx_strand_id
1 'polypeptide(L)'
;DHSFSLGGQAYVDNQSGHAERFYLYGLPTCTSITFGGNGSFYGGIYAPEADFNLGGGGSDTWDFIGSSVTKTVNLNGHFNFHYDENLRRIGPSRGFIPTSWQEVSAN
;
A
#
# COMPACT_ATOMS: atom_id res chain seq x y z
N ASP A 1 -6.45 -19.09 -2.95
CA ASP A 1 -6.61 -17.67 -2.57
C ASP A 1 -5.31 -17.17 -2.01
N HIS A 2 -4.83 -16.03 -2.51
CA HIS A 2 -3.61 -15.40 -2.00
C HIS A 2 -3.97 -14.29 -1.03
N SER A 3 -3.14 -14.11 -0.01
CA SER A 3 -3.32 -13.09 1.00
C SER A 3 -2.00 -12.48 1.41
N PHE A 4 -2.03 -11.22 1.81
CA PHE A 4 -0.93 -10.56 2.49
C PHE A 4 -1.31 -10.30 3.95
N SER A 5 -0.40 -10.57 4.89
CA SER A 5 -0.65 -10.32 6.30
C SER A 5 0.57 -9.73 6.99
N LEU A 6 0.33 -8.66 7.75
CA LEU A 6 1.30 -8.04 8.65
C LEU A 6 0.80 -8.24 10.08
N GLY A 7 1.63 -8.76 10.98
CA GLY A 7 1.25 -9.11 12.34
C GLY A 7 2.34 -8.79 13.36
N GLY A 8 1.96 -8.78 14.64
CA GLY A 8 2.91 -8.57 15.74
C GLY A 8 3.36 -7.10 15.84
N GLN A 9 4.67 -6.89 15.94
CA GLN A 9 5.31 -5.56 16.01
C GLN A 9 6.10 -5.29 14.70
N ALA A 10 5.50 -5.63 13.57
CA ALA A 10 6.17 -5.52 12.27
C ALA A 10 6.02 -4.12 11.69
N TYR A 11 7.12 -3.54 11.22
CA TYR A 11 7.16 -2.18 10.67
C TYR A 11 7.49 -2.25 9.18
N VAL A 12 6.63 -1.67 8.35
CA VAL A 12 6.90 -1.48 6.92
C VAL A 12 7.26 -0.02 6.70
N ASP A 13 8.47 0.19 6.17
CA ASP A 13 9.15 1.47 6.04
C ASP A 13 9.34 2.21 7.39
N ASN A 14 9.97 1.47 8.31
CA ASN A 14 10.28 1.84 9.70
C ASN A 14 11.12 3.13 9.83
N GLN A 15 10.45 4.29 9.74
CA GLN A 15 10.89 5.65 10.13
C GLN A 15 11.53 6.53 9.07
N SER A 16 11.40 6.20 7.77
CA SER A 16 11.79 7.20 6.77
C SER A 16 10.74 8.31 6.60
N GLY A 17 9.48 8.02 6.94
CA GLY A 17 8.37 8.97 6.79
C GLY A 17 7.98 9.21 5.33
N HIS A 18 8.39 8.31 4.43
CA HIS A 18 8.28 8.45 2.99
C HIS A 18 7.46 7.31 2.40
N ALA A 19 6.14 7.43 2.45
CA ALA A 19 5.22 6.40 1.96
C ALA A 19 5.44 6.08 0.47
N GLU A 20 6.11 6.94 -0.31
CA GLU A 20 6.40 6.68 -1.73
C GLU A 20 7.43 5.57 -1.97
N ARG A 21 8.08 5.06 -0.93
CA ARG A 21 9.18 4.08 -1.07
C ARG A 21 8.71 2.64 -1.16
N PHE A 22 7.49 2.35 -0.72
CA PHE A 22 6.95 1.01 -0.71
C PHE A 22 5.57 0.95 -1.37
N TYR A 23 5.40 -0.02 -2.26
CA TYR A 23 4.11 -0.31 -2.89
C TYR A 23 3.79 -1.80 -2.84
N LEU A 24 2.59 -2.12 -2.36
CA LEU A 24 2.02 -3.45 -2.42
C LEU A 24 1.01 -3.53 -3.57
N TYR A 25 1.35 -4.31 -4.60
CA TYR A 25 0.46 -4.59 -5.73
C TYR A 25 -0.17 -5.97 -5.57
N GLY A 26 -1.49 -6.00 -5.31
CA GLY A 26 -2.28 -7.22 -5.30
C GLY A 26 -2.78 -7.56 -6.70
N LEU A 27 -2.40 -8.73 -7.21
CA LEU A 27 -3.01 -9.31 -8.41
C LEU A 27 -4.46 -9.74 -8.12
N PRO A 28 -5.30 -10.01 -9.14
CA PRO A 28 -6.72 -10.35 -8.94
C PRO A 28 -7.00 -11.55 -8.03
N THR A 29 -6.02 -12.45 -7.88
CA THR A 29 -6.11 -13.62 -6.99
C THR A 29 -5.75 -13.32 -5.53
N CYS A 30 -5.27 -12.11 -5.24
CA CYS A 30 -5.08 -11.58 -3.89
C CYS A 30 -6.42 -11.02 -3.41
N THR A 31 -7.10 -11.77 -2.54
CA THR A 31 -8.47 -11.43 -2.10
C THR A 31 -8.53 -10.90 -0.67
N SER A 32 -7.41 -10.92 0.06
CA SER A 32 -7.36 -10.44 1.45
C SER A 32 -6.02 -9.82 1.81
N ILE A 33 -6.08 -8.66 2.46
CA ILE A 33 -4.94 -7.98 3.06
C ILE A 33 -5.31 -7.73 4.53
N THR A 34 -4.46 -8.16 5.46
CA THR A 34 -4.73 -7.99 6.90
C THR A 34 -3.54 -7.38 7.60
N PHE A 35 -3.73 -6.21 8.23
CA PHE A 35 -2.76 -5.61 9.14
C PHE A 35 -3.28 -5.77 10.57
N GLY A 36 -2.48 -6.42 11.41
CA GLY A 36 -2.77 -6.75 12.79
C GLY A 36 -1.60 -6.45 13.73
N GLY A 37 -1.88 -6.29 15.03
CA GLY A 37 -0.86 -6.02 16.05
C GLY A 37 -0.60 -4.54 16.27
N ASN A 38 0.60 -4.16 16.75
CA ASN A 38 0.99 -2.75 16.98
C ASN A 38 2.17 -2.38 16.07
N GLY A 39 2.06 -2.73 14.79
CA GLY A 39 3.04 -2.37 13.77
C GLY A 39 2.60 -1.12 13.00
N SER A 40 3.55 -0.39 12.42
CA SER A 40 3.25 0.74 11.52
C SER A 40 3.49 0.36 10.06
N PHE A 41 2.70 0.93 9.16
CA PHE A 41 2.88 0.80 7.72
C PHE A 41 3.02 2.17 7.05
N TYR A 42 4.09 2.36 6.28
CA TYR A 42 4.24 3.47 5.34
C TYR A 42 4.28 2.91 3.92
N GLY A 43 3.35 3.33 3.05
CA GLY A 43 3.30 2.79 1.69
C GLY A 43 2.02 3.05 0.90
N GLY A 44 2.06 2.73 -0.38
CA GLY A 44 0.87 2.62 -1.23
C GLY A 44 0.40 1.18 -1.40
N ILE A 45 -0.92 0.96 -1.40
CA ILE A 45 -1.53 -0.34 -1.70
C ILE A 45 -2.42 -0.20 -2.94
N TYR A 46 -2.24 -1.10 -3.91
CA TYR A 46 -3.14 -1.26 -5.05
C TYR A 46 -3.53 -2.73 -5.18
N ALA A 47 -4.71 -3.08 -4.65
CA ALA A 47 -5.25 -4.44 -4.65
C ALA A 47 -6.79 -4.38 -4.73
N PRO A 48 -7.35 -4.03 -5.90
CA PRO A 48 -8.77 -3.70 -6.05
C PRO A 48 -9.73 -4.86 -5.77
N GLU A 49 -9.26 -6.11 -5.75
CA GLU A 49 -10.05 -7.30 -5.45
C GLU A 49 -9.98 -7.73 -3.97
N ALA A 50 -9.06 -7.13 -3.21
CA ALA A 50 -8.79 -7.53 -1.84
C ALA A 50 -9.68 -6.81 -0.82
N ASP A 51 -10.15 -7.58 0.17
CA ASP A 51 -10.74 -7.04 1.39
C ASP A 51 -9.61 -6.64 2.35
N PHE A 52 -9.55 -5.35 2.71
CA PHE A 52 -8.49 -4.81 3.57
C PHE A 52 -8.97 -4.71 5.01
N ASN A 53 -8.42 -5.56 5.87
CA ASN A 53 -8.75 -5.64 7.29
C ASN A 53 -7.63 -5.00 8.12
N LEU A 54 -7.97 -3.92 8.80
CA LEU A 54 -7.09 -3.19 9.70
C LEU A 54 -7.58 -3.45 11.13
N GLY A 55 -6.74 -4.09 11.92
CA GLY A 55 -7.05 -4.50 13.29
C GLY A 55 -5.85 -4.34 14.21
N GLY A 56 -6.12 -4.28 15.51
CA GLY A 56 -5.07 -3.92 16.46
C GLY A 56 -4.89 -2.41 16.48
N GLY A 57 -3.67 -1.95 16.69
CA GLY A 57 -3.38 -0.56 17.03
C GLY A 57 -3.33 -0.40 18.54
N GLY A 58 -2.10 -0.15 19.01
CA GLY A 58 -1.83 0.12 20.40
C GLY A 58 -2.17 1.58 20.73
N SER A 59 -1.30 2.21 21.49
CA SER A 59 -1.36 3.64 21.80
C SER A 59 -0.53 4.49 20.83
N ASP A 60 -0.04 3.90 19.74
CA ASP A 60 0.73 4.61 18.72
C ASP A 60 -0.18 5.48 17.84
N THR A 61 0.37 6.60 17.38
CA THR A 61 -0.36 7.55 16.52
C THR A 61 -0.22 7.20 15.04
N TRP A 62 0.75 6.37 14.69
CA TRP A 62 1.23 6.17 13.33
C TRP A 62 1.06 4.71 12.91
N ASP A 63 -0.19 4.27 12.76
CA ASP A 63 -0.50 2.87 12.43
C ASP A 63 -0.44 2.62 10.90
N PHE A 64 -1.05 3.50 10.10
CA PHE A 64 -0.96 3.47 8.63
C PHE A 64 -0.76 4.88 8.07
N ILE A 65 0.26 5.06 7.23
CA ILE A 65 0.56 6.29 6.49
C ILE A 65 0.69 5.94 5.02
N GLY A 66 -0.15 6.52 4.17
CA GLY A 66 -0.02 6.35 2.73
C GLY A 66 -1.35 6.33 2.01
N SER A 67 -1.55 5.38 1.10
CA SER A 67 -2.78 5.30 0.32
C SER A 67 -3.17 3.87 0.03
N SER A 68 -4.47 3.60 -0.09
CA SER A 68 -4.97 2.27 -0.42
C SER A 68 -6.07 2.34 -1.48
N VAL A 69 -5.95 1.50 -2.50
CA VAL A 69 -7.01 1.16 -3.44
C VAL A 69 -7.33 -0.32 -3.25
N THR A 70 -8.37 -0.59 -2.46
CA THR A 70 -8.84 -1.94 -2.13
C THR A 70 -10.35 -2.04 -2.32
N LYS A 71 -10.88 -3.27 -2.40
CA LYS A 71 -12.31 -3.52 -2.63
C LYS A 71 -13.16 -2.99 -1.48
N THR A 72 -12.75 -3.35 -0.26
CA THR A 72 -13.35 -2.92 0.99
C THR A 72 -12.24 -2.55 1.97
N VAL A 73 -12.57 -1.71 2.94
CA VAL A 73 -11.71 -1.39 4.08
C VAL A 73 -12.53 -1.55 5.35
N ASN A 74 -12.04 -2.37 6.26
CA ASN A 74 -12.65 -2.63 7.55
C ASN A 74 -11.65 -2.29 8.66
N LEU A 75 -11.93 -1.23 9.41
CA LEU A 75 -11.09 -0.76 10.53
C LEU A 75 -11.72 -1.17 11.86
N ASN A 76 -10.99 -1.93 12.66
CA ASN A 76 -11.42 -2.41 13.96
C ASN A 76 -10.38 -2.09 15.04
N GLY A 77 -10.83 -1.57 16.18
CA GLY A 77 -9.94 -1.15 17.27
C GLY A 77 -9.49 0.31 17.15
N HIS A 78 -8.42 0.66 17.86
CA HIS A 78 -7.83 1.99 17.84
C HIS A 78 -6.75 2.06 16.76
N PHE A 79 -7.16 2.33 15.52
CA PHE A 79 -6.27 2.30 14.37
C PHE A 79 -6.34 3.62 13.60
N ASN A 80 -5.21 4.32 13.47
CA ASN A 80 -5.10 5.60 12.78
C ASN A 80 -4.70 5.41 11.32
N PHE A 81 -5.55 5.89 10.42
CA PHE A 81 -5.27 5.91 8.98
C PHE A 81 -4.96 7.33 8.53
N HIS A 82 -3.72 7.56 8.08
CA HIS A 82 -3.24 8.83 7.58
C HIS A 82 -3.01 8.75 6.07
N TYR A 83 -3.75 9.55 5.31
CA TYR A 83 -3.48 9.69 3.89
C TYR A 83 -2.22 10.54 3.66
N ASP A 84 -1.25 10.01 2.92
CA ASP A 84 -0.07 10.77 2.50
C ASP A 84 -0.35 11.49 1.17
N GLU A 85 -0.55 12.80 1.23
CA GLU A 85 -0.82 13.63 0.05
C GLU A 85 0.35 13.67 -0.95
N ASN A 86 1.58 13.43 -0.50
CA ASN A 86 2.74 13.39 -1.38
C ASN A 86 2.62 12.25 -2.40
N LEU A 87 1.94 11.15 -2.05
CA LEU A 87 1.65 10.04 -2.98
C LEU A 87 0.79 10.48 -4.17
N ARG A 88 -0.06 11.49 -4.02
CA ARG A 88 -0.79 12.06 -5.17
C ARG A 88 0.16 12.77 -6.13
N ARG A 89 1.24 13.36 -5.62
CA ARG A 89 2.17 14.21 -6.38
C ARG A 89 3.30 13.41 -7.02
N ILE A 90 3.85 12.44 -6.30
CA ILE A 90 5.05 11.67 -6.70
C ILE A 90 4.86 10.15 -6.66
N GLY A 91 3.65 9.67 -6.35
CA GLY A 91 3.35 8.25 -6.38
C GLY A 91 3.38 7.66 -7.80
N PRO A 92 3.12 6.35 -7.97
CA PRO A 92 3.24 5.65 -9.23
C PRO A 92 2.49 6.40 -10.32
N SER A 93 3.22 6.79 -11.37
CA SER A 93 2.71 7.61 -12.46
C SER A 93 1.54 6.91 -13.14
N ARG A 94 0.44 7.63 -13.32
CA ARG A 94 -0.67 7.16 -14.15
C ARG A 94 -0.27 7.31 -15.63
N GLY A 95 0.41 6.32 -16.19
CA GLY A 95 0.74 6.27 -17.61
C GLY A 95 2.06 5.59 -17.93
N PHE A 96 2.19 5.13 -19.18
CA PHE A 96 3.45 4.71 -19.76
C PHE A 96 4.07 5.89 -20.48
N ILE A 97 5.32 6.22 -20.18
CA ILE A 97 6.10 7.21 -20.95
C ILE A 97 7.03 6.40 -21.86
N PRO A 98 6.92 6.51 -23.19
CA PRO A 98 7.93 5.97 -24.09
C PRO A 98 9.28 6.61 -23.78
N THR A 99 10.23 5.82 -23.26
CA THR A 99 11.58 6.32 -22.92
C THR A 99 12.55 6.21 -24.09
N SER A 100 12.22 5.39 -25.09
CA SER A 100 12.98 5.26 -26.34
C SER A 100 12.10 4.72 -27.46
N TRP A 101 12.48 5.02 -28.70
CA TRP A 101 11.91 4.47 -29.94
C TRP A 101 13.08 4.11 -30.87
N GLN A 102 13.06 2.90 -31.43
CA GLN A 102 13.99 2.52 -32.49
C GLN A 102 13.19 2.09 -33.72
N GLU A 103 13.35 2.82 -34.80
CA GLU A 103 12.72 2.52 -36.09
C GLU A 103 13.52 1.42 -36.81
N VAL A 104 12.81 0.49 -37.47
CA VAL A 104 13.44 -0.56 -38.28
C VAL A 104 13.38 -0.11 -39.74
N SER A 105 14.53 -0.07 -40.41
CA SER A 105 14.60 0.25 -41.84
C SER A 105 13.92 -0.85 -42.67
N ALA A 106 13.15 -0.46 -43.68
CA ALA A 106 12.65 -1.38 -44.70
C ALA A 106 13.83 -1.97 -45.50
N ASN A 107 13.82 -3.29 -45.69
CA ASN A 107 14.80 -4.03 -46.51
C ASN A 107 14.85 -3.53 -47.95
#